data_AF-A0A0Q9XE07-F1
#
_entry.id   AF-A0A0Q9XE07-F1
#
_cell.length_a   1.000
_cell.length_b   1.000
_cell.length_c   1.000
_cell.angle_alpha   90.00
_cell.angle_beta   90.00
_cell.angle_gamma   90.00
#
_symmetry.space_group_name_H-M   'P 1'
#
loop_
_entity.id
_entity.type
_entity.pdbx_description
1 polymer ?
#
loop_
_entity_poly.entity_id
_entity_poly.type
_entity_poly.pdbx_seq_one_letter_code
_entity_poly.pdbx_strand_id
1 'polypeptide(L)'
;MSKMRGRVLIPLPNTGAMGRKRNNFYMRSIFILALCIFGLLQYHNFNYLDSRDAMLSESITNDSVDAIMSMVPATLHKYLTPHTRNHSISAAGLQLNSSGSSLGGSGSGAATTISFEVYRPPNNTEIKRQIVRYNEMQLVLNEETFGPLQNDSVIIVVQVHTRINYLRHLIVSLAQARDISKSLLIFSHDFYDDDINDLVQQIDFCKVLQIFYPYSIQTHPHEFPGVDPNDCPRNIKKEQALISNCNNALYPDLYGHYREAKFTQTKHHWWWKANRVFNELEVTRFHTGLVLFLEEDHYVAEDFLYLLAMMQQRTKDLCPQCNILSLGTYLKTFNYYTYHSKVESMPWISSKHNMGFAFNRTTWTSIRRCARHFCSYDDYNWDWSLQHVSQQCLQRKLHAMIVKGPRVFHIGECGVHHKNKNCESNQVISKVQHVLRIARNSHQLFPRSLMMTVPSLIKKSKLRKGNGGWGDLRDHDLCLNMTMPTR
;
A
#
# COMPACT_ATOMS: atom_id res chain seq x y z
N MET A 1 -60.66 -63.67 -47.73
CA MET A 1 -60.29 -64.13 -49.09
C MET A 1 -58.84 -63.76 -49.35
N SER A 2 -58.02 -64.78 -49.62
CA SER A 2 -56.58 -64.71 -49.89
C SER A 2 -56.26 -63.79 -51.09
N LYS A 3 -55.24 -62.94 -50.99
CA LYS A 3 -54.47 -62.47 -52.16
C LYS A 3 -52.98 -62.30 -51.83
N MET A 4 -52.28 -63.32 -52.27
CA MET A 4 -50.89 -63.46 -52.72
C MET A 4 -49.88 -62.32 -52.52
N ARG A 5 -48.75 -62.76 -51.96
CA ARG A 5 -47.41 -62.17 -51.98
C ARG A 5 -46.91 -61.88 -53.41
N GLY A 6 -46.31 -60.71 -53.58
CA GLY A 6 -45.29 -60.43 -54.59
C GLY A 6 -44.24 -59.51 -53.97
N ARG A 7 -43.08 -60.07 -53.57
CA ARG A 7 -41.91 -59.29 -53.13
C ARG A 7 -41.04 -59.00 -54.34
N VAL A 8 -40.81 -57.73 -54.66
CA VAL A 8 -39.72 -57.29 -55.53
C VAL A 8 -38.51 -57.01 -54.64
N LEU A 9 -37.42 -57.74 -54.87
CA LEU A 9 -36.11 -57.53 -54.25
C LEU A 9 -35.40 -56.38 -54.96
N ILE A 10 -35.14 -55.29 -54.24
CA ILE A 10 -34.18 -54.25 -54.65
C ILE A 10 -32.92 -54.46 -53.80
N PRO A 11 -31.75 -54.75 -54.40
CA PRO A 11 -30.51 -54.92 -53.64
C PRO A 11 -30.00 -53.54 -53.19
N LEU A 12 -29.95 -53.32 -51.87
CA LEU A 12 -29.20 -52.21 -51.28
C LEU A 12 -27.71 -52.58 -51.26
N PRO A 13 -26.82 -51.70 -51.75
CA PRO A 13 -25.38 -51.98 -51.77
C PRO A 13 -24.83 -52.03 -50.34
N ASN A 14 -24.01 -53.06 -50.09
CA ASN A 14 -23.21 -53.33 -48.90
C ASN A 14 -22.91 -52.08 -48.05
N THR A 15 -23.62 -51.93 -46.94
CA THR A 15 -23.27 -50.97 -45.90
C THR A 15 -21.95 -51.40 -45.27
N GLY A 16 -20.88 -50.63 -45.53
CA GLY A 16 -19.58 -50.76 -44.88
C GLY A 16 -19.65 -50.48 -43.37
N ALA A 17 -20.18 -51.42 -42.60
CA ALA A 17 -20.27 -51.35 -41.15
C ALA A 17 -18.93 -51.59 -40.44
N MET A 18 -17.90 -52.08 -41.16
CA MET A 18 -16.55 -52.31 -40.60
C MET A 18 -15.61 -51.09 -40.69
N GLY A 19 -15.84 -50.14 -41.60
CA GLY A 19 -15.00 -48.93 -41.71
C GLY A 19 -15.29 -47.87 -40.64
N ARG A 20 -16.56 -47.77 -40.20
CA ARG A 20 -16.99 -46.75 -39.22
C ARG A 20 -16.59 -47.07 -37.77
N LYS A 21 -16.49 -48.36 -37.41
CA LYS A 21 -16.02 -48.79 -36.08
C LYS A 21 -14.51 -48.61 -35.90
N ARG A 22 -13.70 -48.88 -36.93
CA ARG A 22 -12.23 -48.68 -36.88
C ARG A 22 -11.88 -47.21 -36.72
N ASN A 23 -12.51 -46.31 -37.51
CA ASN A 23 -12.22 -44.88 -37.45
C ASN A 23 -12.60 -44.24 -36.10
N ASN A 24 -13.72 -44.65 -35.49
CA ASN A 24 -14.09 -44.19 -34.15
C ASN A 24 -13.12 -44.68 -33.06
N PHE A 25 -12.53 -45.86 -33.23
CA PHE A 25 -11.54 -46.38 -32.28
C PHE A 25 -10.23 -45.59 -32.39
N TYR A 26 -9.72 -45.34 -33.60
CA TYR A 26 -8.52 -44.51 -33.81
C TYR A 26 -8.74 -43.07 -33.34
N MET A 27 -9.89 -42.45 -33.62
CA MET A 27 -10.19 -41.09 -33.16
C MET A 27 -10.31 -41.01 -31.63
N ARG A 28 -10.89 -42.02 -30.97
CA ARG A 28 -10.93 -42.09 -29.51
C ARG A 28 -9.53 -42.29 -28.91
N SER A 29 -8.71 -43.15 -29.52
CA SER A 29 -7.32 -43.35 -29.07
C SER A 29 -6.49 -42.08 -29.25
N ILE A 30 -6.64 -41.35 -30.36
CA ILE A 30 -5.96 -40.06 -30.59
C ILE A 30 -6.43 -39.01 -29.58
N PHE A 31 -7.73 -38.95 -29.29
CA PHE A 31 -8.27 -37.99 -28.32
C PHE A 31 -7.79 -38.28 -26.90
N ILE A 32 -7.74 -39.56 -26.51
CA ILE A 32 -7.18 -39.99 -25.22
C ILE A 32 -5.68 -39.68 -25.17
N LEU A 33 -4.93 -39.96 -26.24
CA LEU A 33 -3.51 -39.63 -26.32
C LEU A 33 -3.28 -38.12 -26.20
N ALA A 34 -4.11 -37.29 -26.85
CA ALA A 34 -4.04 -35.83 -26.77
C ALA A 34 -4.37 -35.32 -25.35
N LEU A 35 -5.36 -35.92 -24.67
CA LEU A 35 -5.66 -35.62 -23.27
C LEU A 35 -4.53 -36.06 -22.32
N CYS A 36 -3.91 -37.21 -22.57
CA CYS A 36 -2.75 -37.66 -21.82
C CYS A 36 -1.54 -36.77 -22.05
N ILE A 37 -1.26 -36.35 -23.29
CA ILE A 37 -0.19 -35.40 -23.61
C ILE A 37 -0.49 -34.04 -22.99
N PHE A 38 -1.73 -33.55 -23.06
CA PHE A 38 -2.12 -32.30 -22.40
C PHE A 38 -2.00 -32.41 -20.88
N GLY A 39 -2.43 -33.51 -20.29
CA GLY A 39 -2.28 -33.79 -18.86
C GLY A 39 -0.82 -33.88 -18.43
N LEU A 40 0.03 -34.53 -19.23
CA LEU A 40 1.48 -34.59 -19.02
C LEU A 40 2.13 -33.21 -19.19
N LEU A 41 1.74 -32.41 -20.18
CA LEU A 41 2.22 -31.04 -20.35
C LEU A 41 1.79 -30.13 -19.21
N GLN A 42 0.56 -30.27 -18.71
CA GLN A 42 0.08 -29.55 -17.53
C GLN A 42 0.81 -30.01 -16.26
N TYR A 43 0.99 -31.31 -16.07
CA TYR A 43 1.73 -31.89 -14.94
C TYR A 43 3.21 -31.49 -14.97
N HIS A 44 3.83 -31.49 -16.15
CA HIS A 44 5.22 -31.08 -16.33
C HIS A 44 5.38 -29.57 -16.17
N ASN A 45 4.42 -28.74 -16.62
CA ASN A 45 4.41 -27.31 -16.30
C ASN A 45 4.22 -27.06 -14.80
N PHE A 46 3.30 -27.79 -14.16
CA PHE A 46 2.99 -27.62 -12.74
C PHE A 46 4.17 -28.05 -11.87
N ASN A 47 4.80 -29.20 -12.13
CA ASN A 47 6.01 -29.64 -11.43
C ASN A 47 7.25 -28.82 -11.80
N TYR A 48 7.36 -28.31 -13.02
CA TYR A 48 8.47 -27.43 -13.39
C TYR A 48 8.38 -26.07 -12.70
N LEU A 49 7.16 -25.55 -12.50
CA LEU A 49 6.90 -24.34 -11.69
C LEU A 49 7.18 -24.62 -10.20
N ASP A 50 6.65 -25.71 -9.66
CA ASP A 50 6.78 -26.06 -8.23
C ASP A 50 8.24 -26.43 -7.86
N SER A 51 8.97 -27.13 -8.72
CA SER A 51 10.39 -27.45 -8.52
C SER A 51 11.31 -26.23 -8.70
N ARG A 52 10.95 -25.25 -9.54
CA ARG A 52 11.68 -23.96 -9.59
C ARG A 52 11.41 -23.11 -8.37
N ASP A 53 10.17 -23.05 -7.90
CA ASP A 53 9.81 -22.32 -6.69
C ASP A 53 10.46 -22.96 -5.44
N ALA A 54 10.60 -24.29 -5.41
CA ALA A 54 11.33 -25.01 -4.36
C ALA A 54 12.86 -24.82 -4.44
N MET A 55 13.48 -24.91 -5.63
CA MET A 55 14.92 -24.67 -5.80
C MET A 55 15.32 -23.21 -5.55
N LEU A 56 14.43 -22.25 -5.78
CA LEU A 56 14.63 -20.83 -5.42
C LEU A 56 14.45 -20.58 -3.91
N SER A 57 13.79 -21.48 -3.18
CA SER A 57 13.54 -21.32 -1.75
C SER A 57 14.74 -21.71 -0.87
N GLU A 58 15.65 -22.56 -1.35
CA GLU A 58 16.72 -23.14 -0.54
C GLU A 58 18.06 -22.37 -0.61
N SER A 59 18.32 -21.58 -1.67
CA SER A 59 19.58 -20.83 -1.83
C SER A 59 19.57 -19.41 -1.23
N ILE A 60 18.44 -18.91 -0.76
CA ILE A 60 18.24 -17.48 -0.46
C ILE A 60 18.12 -17.25 1.04
N THR A 61 19.23 -17.25 1.76
CA THR A 61 19.26 -16.74 3.15
C THR A 61 20.35 -15.70 3.34
N ASN A 62 21.60 -15.96 2.95
CA ASN A 62 22.67 -14.95 2.93
C ASN A 62 22.83 -14.25 1.56
N ASP A 63 22.54 -14.94 0.45
CA ASP A 63 22.62 -14.38 -0.91
C ASP A 63 21.58 -13.28 -1.20
N SER A 64 20.59 -13.08 -0.32
CA SER A 64 19.43 -12.22 -0.58
C SER A 64 19.76 -10.72 -0.52
N VAL A 65 20.61 -10.28 0.41
CA VAL A 65 20.97 -8.87 0.57
C VAL A 65 21.90 -8.43 -0.55
N ASP A 66 22.92 -9.24 -0.87
CA ASP A 66 23.82 -9.00 -2.00
C ASP A 66 23.10 -9.08 -3.35
N ALA A 67 22.13 -10.00 -3.49
CA ALA A 67 21.25 -10.04 -4.65
C ALA A 67 20.39 -8.77 -4.77
N ILE A 68 19.79 -8.29 -3.67
CA ILE A 68 19.02 -7.02 -3.69
C ILE A 68 19.93 -5.86 -4.05
N MET A 69 21.12 -5.78 -3.45
CA MET A 69 22.07 -4.69 -3.66
C MET A 69 22.56 -4.66 -5.12
N SER A 70 22.85 -5.82 -5.71
CA SER A 70 23.26 -5.95 -7.11
C SER A 70 22.14 -5.61 -8.12
N MET A 71 20.88 -5.73 -7.71
CA MET A 71 19.72 -5.36 -8.53
C MET A 71 19.36 -3.87 -8.46
N VAL A 72 19.93 -3.13 -7.50
CA VAL A 72 19.68 -1.70 -7.27
C VAL A 72 20.87 -0.87 -7.75
N PRO A 73 20.66 0.24 -8.49
CA PRO A 73 21.74 1.15 -8.87
C PRO A 73 22.57 1.62 -7.66
N ALA A 74 23.90 1.65 -7.80
CA ALA A 74 24.82 1.99 -6.71
C ALA A 74 24.55 3.37 -6.08
N THR A 75 24.07 4.34 -6.86
CA THR A 75 23.70 5.68 -6.38
C THR A 75 22.54 5.66 -5.37
N LEU A 76 21.74 4.60 -5.34
CA LEU A 76 20.60 4.42 -4.45
C LEU A 76 20.92 3.56 -3.22
N HIS A 77 22.13 2.99 -3.13
CA HIS A 77 22.54 2.15 -1.99
C HIS A 77 22.53 2.92 -0.67
N LYS A 78 22.74 4.25 -0.72
CA LYS A 78 22.62 5.15 0.45
C LYS A 78 21.27 5.02 1.17
N TYR A 79 20.20 4.68 0.46
CA TYR A 79 18.87 4.48 1.05
C TYR A 79 18.70 3.09 1.65
N LEU A 80 19.51 2.10 1.28
CA LEU A 80 19.41 0.72 1.80
C LEU A 80 20.32 0.47 2.99
N THR A 81 21.42 1.22 3.10
CA THR A 81 22.36 1.11 4.21
C THR A 81 21.84 1.89 5.42
N PRO A 82 21.84 1.30 6.64
CA PRO A 82 21.60 2.04 7.87
C PRO A 82 22.65 3.14 8.00
N HIS A 83 22.23 4.38 8.25
CA HIS A 83 23.16 5.45 8.58
C HIS A 83 23.51 5.30 10.06
N THR A 84 24.77 5.02 10.39
CA THR A 84 25.24 5.23 11.76
C THR A 84 25.33 6.73 11.98
N ARG A 85 24.71 7.26 13.05
CA ARG A 85 24.97 8.64 13.47
C ARG A 85 26.43 8.76 13.89
N ASN A 86 27.30 9.03 12.93
CA ASN A 86 28.69 9.36 13.20
C ASN A 86 28.68 10.79 13.74
N HIS A 87 28.88 10.93 15.06
CA HIS A 87 29.14 12.21 15.71
C HIS A 87 30.50 12.75 15.25
N SER A 88 30.56 13.31 14.05
CA SER A 88 31.64 14.18 13.59
C SER A 88 31.02 15.51 13.22
N ILE A 89 30.99 16.42 14.19
CA ILE A 89 30.65 17.83 13.96
C ILE A 89 31.60 18.33 12.87
N SER A 90 31.01 18.77 11.76
CA SER A 90 31.67 19.54 10.73
C SER A 90 32.23 20.82 11.35
N ALA A 91 33.56 20.88 11.44
CA ALA A 91 34.31 22.05 11.86
C ALA A 91 34.25 23.17 10.79
N ALA A 92 33.05 23.70 10.54
CA ALA A 92 32.80 24.84 9.67
C ALA A 92 31.80 25.78 10.35
N GLY A 93 32.24 26.42 11.44
CA GLY A 93 31.39 27.37 12.16
C GLY A 93 31.86 27.78 13.55
N LEU A 94 33.17 27.88 13.79
CA LEU A 94 33.69 28.54 15.00
C LEU A 94 34.44 29.79 14.57
N GLN A 95 33.69 30.89 14.46
CA GLN A 95 34.27 32.22 14.49
C GLN A 95 34.92 32.42 15.86
N LEU A 96 36.23 32.63 15.85
CA LEU A 96 37.00 33.11 16.98
C LEU A 96 36.44 34.46 17.44
N ASN A 97 36.09 34.55 18.71
CA ASN A 97 36.09 35.83 19.41
C ASN A 97 36.91 35.68 20.69
N SER A 98 38.22 35.84 20.52
CA SER A 98 39.17 35.98 21.61
C SER A 98 39.18 37.44 22.08
N SER A 99 38.63 37.70 23.27
CA SER A 99 39.07 38.83 24.09
C SER A 99 39.38 38.28 25.48
N GLY A 100 40.64 38.43 25.87
CA GLY A 100 41.20 37.80 27.06
C GLY A 100 41.08 38.63 28.32
N SER A 101 41.28 37.94 29.44
CA SER A 101 41.97 38.49 30.61
C SER A 101 42.43 37.33 31.49
N SER A 102 43.71 37.41 31.85
CA SER A 102 44.59 36.50 32.59
C SER A 102 44.20 36.16 34.03
N LEU A 103 44.75 35.02 34.50
CA LEU A 103 45.35 34.67 35.82
C LEU A 103 44.87 33.24 36.17
N GLY A 104 45.70 32.19 36.10
CA GLY A 104 46.88 31.93 36.92
C GLY A 104 46.58 30.67 37.75
N GLY A 105 47.47 29.67 37.77
CA GLY A 105 47.35 28.53 38.71
C GLY A 105 47.55 27.15 38.09
N SER A 106 48.74 26.61 38.35
CA SER A 106 49.20 25.25 38.08
C SER A 106 48.29 24.16 38.64
N GLY A 107 48.07 23.08 37.89
CA GLY A 107 47.55 21.85 38.47
C GLY A 107 46.98 20.86 37.46
N SER A 108 47.65 19.71 37.34
CA SER A 108 47.13 18.40 36.92
C SER A 108 46.62 18.26 35.47
N GLY A 109 47.18 17.27 34.76
CA GLY A 109 46.75 16.86 33.43
C GLY A 109 45.26 16.53 33.43
N ALA A 110 44.46 17.44 32.88
CA ALA A 110 43.07 17.20 32.56
C ALA A 110 43.05 16.24 31.37
N ALA A 111 42.80 14.96 31.65
CA ALA A 111 42.29 14.05 30.65
C ALA A 111 41.01 14.68 30.09
N THR A 112 41.07 15.17 28.85
CA THR A 112 39.93 15.64 28.09
C THR A 112 39.02 14.43 27.92
N THR A 113 38.10 14.26 28.85
CA THR A 113 37.03 13.28 28.76
C THR A 113 36.14 13.78 27.64
N ILE A 114 36.29 13.18 26.46
CA ILE A 114 35.34 13.33 25.36
C ILE A 114 34.01 12.80 25.91
N SER A 115 33.15 13.70 26.36
CA SER A 115 31.78 13.37 26.67
C SER A 115 31.11 13.09 25.32
N PHE A 116 31.05 11.80 24.98
CA PHE A 116 30.15 11.34 23.94
C PHE A 116 28.75 11.72 24.42
N GLU A 117 28.11 12.72 23.80
CA GLU A 117 26.71 13.02 24.07
C GLU A 117 25.93 11.75 23.80
N VAL A 118 25.56 11.05 24.88
CA VAL A 118 24.72 9.87 24.83
C VAL A 118 23.44 10.29 24.14
N TYR A 119 23.16 9.74 22.96
CA TYR A 119 21.89 9.95 22.28
C TYR A 119 20.76 9.64 23.25
N ARG A 120 20.01 10.68 23.62
CA ARG A 120 18.80 10.56 24.43
C ARG A 120 17.63 10.58 23.46
N PRO A 121 16.79 9.54 23.44
CA PRO A 121 15.58 9.59 22.63
C PRO A 121 14.75 10.81 23.04
N PRO A 122 14.12 11.50 22.08
CA PRO A 122 13.37 12.71 22.37
C PRO A 122 12.25 12.41 23.38
N ASN A 123 12.13 13.26 24.40
CA ASN A 123 11.04 13.17 25.36
C ASN A 123 9.69 13.48 24.66
N ASN A 124 8.57 12.95 25.16
CA ASN A 124 7.23 13.13 24.57
C ASN A 124 6.90 14.63 24.33
N THR A 125 7.26 15.51 25.27
CA THR A 125 7.09 16.97 25.09
C THR A 125 7.87 17.53 23.90
N GLU A 126 9.08 17.03 23.67
CA GLU A 126 9.90 17.41 22.51
C GLU A 126 9.28 16.87 21.22
N ILE A 127 8.86 15.60 21.22
CA ILE A 127 8.16 14.99 20.08
C ILE A 127 6.92 15.81 19.70
N LYS A 128 6.05 16.15 20.67
CA LYS A 128 4.86 16.99 20.44
C LYS A 128 5.24 18.35 19.83
N ARG A 129 6.30 19.00 20.34
CA ARG A 129 6.80 20.28 19.82
C ARG A 129 7.29 20.15 18.37
N GLN A 130 8.05 19.10 18.06
CA GLN A 130 8.54 18.85 16.70
C GLN A 130 7.38 18.57 15.74
N ILE A 131 6.40 17.76 16.13
CA ILE A 131 5.20 17.48 15.33
C ILE A 131 4.46 18.76 14.97
N VAL A 132 4.22 19.65 15.95
CA VAL A 132 3.60 20.96 15.72
C VAL A 132 4.44 21.77 14.74
N ARG A 133 5.74 21.87 14.98
CA ARG A 133 6.68 22.61 14.13
C ARG A 133 6.67 22.12 12.67
N TYR A 134 6.81 20.81 12.43
CA TYR A 134 6.79 20.25 11.06
C TYR A 134 5.45 20.53 10.37
N ASN A 135 4.34 20.32 11.08
CA ASN A 135 3.01 20.52 10.51
C ASN A 135 2.68 22.00 10.22
N GLU A 136 3.18 22.93 11.01
CA GLU A 136 2.99 24.38 10.79
C GLU A 136 3.89 24.90 9.68
N MET A 137 5.18 24.52 9.67
CA MET A 137 6.13 24.99 8.65
C MET A 137 5.81 24.47 7.25
N GLN A 138 5.25 23.26 7.13
CA GLN A 138 4.94 22.60 5.86
C GLN A 138 6.09 22.66 4.83
N LEU A 139 7.33 22.49 5.31
CA LEU A 139 8.52 22.65 4.47
C LEU A 139 8.55 21.61 3.34
N VAL A 140 8.54 22.09 2.10
CA VAL A 140 8.71 21.25 0.91
C VAL A 140 10.19 21.20 0.55
N LEU A 141 10.82 20.06 0.81
CA LEU A 141 12.21 19.81 0.47
C LEU A 141 12.38 19.71 -1.04
N ASN A 142 13.55 20.15 -1.54
CA ASN A 142 13.98 20.11 -2.94
C ASN A 142 13.09 20.90 -3.92
N GLU A 143 12.22 21.79 -3.44
CA GLU A 143 11.39 22.63 -4.32
C GLU A 143 12.23 23.55 -5.20
N GLU A 144 13.33 24.09 -4.67
CA GLU A 144 14.30 24.90 -5.42
C GLU A 144 14.94 24.17 -6.60
N THR A 145 15.16 22.86 -6.48
CA THR A 145 15.78 22.02 -7.51
C THR A 145 14.76 21.56 -8.56
N PHE A 146 13.56 21.18 -8.12
CA PHE A 146 12.54 20.56 -8.99
C PHE A 146 11.40 21.49 -9.41
N GLY A 147 11.44 22.76 -8.97
CA GLY A 147 10.39 23.74 -9.17
C GLY A 147 9.10 23.43 -8.39
N PRO A 148 8.15 24.38 -8.36
CA PRO A 148 6.91 24.25 -7.60
C PRO A 148 6.00 23.14 -8.12
N LEU A 149 5.10 22.67 -7.24
CA LEU A 149 4.09 21.66 -7.59
C LEU A 149 3.16 22.19 -8.70
N GLN A 150 3.03 21.43 -9.78
CA GLN A 150 2.08 21.72 -10.85
C GLN A 150 0.69 21.20 -10.51
N ASN A 151 -0.35 21.86 -11.02
CA ASN A 151 -1.74 21.55 -10.67
C ASN A 151 -2.21 20.14 -11.11
N ASP A 152 -1.59 19.59 -12.15
CA ASP A 152 -1.87 18.28 -12.74
C ASP A 152 -0.83 17.20 -12.37
N SER A 153 0.24 17.56 -11.65
CA SER A 153 1.22 16.61 -11.11
C SER A 153 0.54 15.56 -10.23
N VAL A 154 1.12 14.36 -10.15
CA VAL A 154 0.66 13.35 -9.19
C VAL A 154 1.25 13.67 -7.82
N ILE A 155 0.40 13.73 -6.80
CA ILE A 155 0.83 13.74 -5.40
C ILE A 155 0.81 12.28 -4.92
N ILE A 156 1.86 11.84 -4.24
CA ILE A 156 1.95 10.49 -3.67
C ILE A 156 1.99 10.64 -2.15
N VAL A 157 1.02 10.05 -1.46
CA VAL A 157 0.91 10.08 0.00
C VAL A 157 1.24 8.70 0.55
N VAL A 158 2.32 8.61 1.30
CA VAL A 158 2.80 7.37 1.94
C VAL A 158 2.40 7.41 3.41
N GLN A 159 1.62 6.42 3.87
CA GLN A 159 1.39 6.20 5.30
C GLN A 159 2.56 5.44 5.92
N VAL A 160 3.22 6.04 6.90
CA VAL A 160 4.43 5.53 7.57
C VAL A 160 4.14 5.30 9.06
N HIS A 161 4.62 4.16 9.56
CA HIS A 161 4.57 3.81 10.98
C HIS A 161 6.00 3.64 11.53
N THR A 162 6.52 2.42 11.57
CA THR A 162 7.82 2.10 12.20
C THR A 162 8.67 1.11 11.40
N ARG A 163 8.25 0.69 10.21
CA ARG A 163 8.94 -0.36 9.44
C ARG A 163 9.94 0.23 8.44
N ILE A 164 11.02 0.80 8.97
CA ILE A 164 12.05 1.50 8.18
C ILE A 164 12.61 0.64 7.04
N ASN A 165 12.82 -0.66 7.23
CA ASN A 165 13.37 -1.54 6.18
C ASN A 165 12.47 -1.60 4.94
N TYR A 166 11.15 -1.71 5.13
CA TYR A 166 10.22 -1.66 4.01
C TYR A 166 10.20 -0.28 3.35
N LEU A 167 10.21 0.78 4.16
CA LEU A 167 10.26 2.15 3.67
C LEU A 167 11.48 2.41 2.76
N ARG A 168 12.65 1.86 3.12
CA ARG A 168 13.86 1.93 2.29
C ARG A 168 13.62 1.34 0.89
N HIS A 169 13.00 0.16 0.80
CA HIS A 169 12.68 -0.46 -0.48
C HIS A 169 11.64 0.33 -1.27
N LEU A 170 10.64 0.91 -0.61
CA LEU A 170 9.69 1.81 -1.27
C LEU A 170 10.42 3.03 -1.87
N ILE A 171 11.24 3.72 -1.09
CA ILE A 171 12.02 4.90 -1.54
C ILE A 171 12.91 4.54 -2.73
N VAL A 172 13.62 3.41 -2.67
CA VAL A 172 14.46 2.93 -3.78
C VAL A 172 13.64 2.62 -5.04
N SER A 173 12.45 2.05 -4.90
CA SER A 173 11.57 1.78 -6.04
C SER A 173 10.97 3.08 -6.64
N LEU A 174 10.65 4.07 -5.80
CA LEU A 174 10.21 5.40 -6.22
C LEU A 174 11.32 6.15 -6.97
N ALA A 175 12.56 6.09 -6.48
CA ALA A 175 13.72 6.73 -7.11
C ALA A 175 14.00 6.23 -8.54
N GLN A 176 13.63 4.99 -8.82
CA GLN A 176 13.78 4.37 -10.15
C GLN A 176 12.60 4.65 -11.08
N ALA A 177 11.51 5.23 -10.59
CA ALA A 177 10.32 5.46 -11.38
C ALA A 177 10.49 6.64 -12.33
N ARG A 178 10.06 6.43 -13.58
CA ARG A 178 10.10 7.47 -14.60
C ARG A 178 9.20 8.65 -14.20
N ASP A 179 9.70 9.86 -14.43
CA ASP A 179 9.00 11.13 -14.16
C ASP A 179 8.70 11.41 -12.67
N ILE A 180 9.34 10.70 -11.74
CA ILE A 180 9.15 10.91 -10.29
C ILE A 180 9.49 12.33 -9.84
N SER A 181 10.46 13.00 -10.47
CA SER A 181 10.87 14.37 -10.17
C SER A 181 9.75 15.42 -10.31
N LYS A 182 8.71 15.11 -11.10
CA LYS A 182 7.53 15.97 -11.28
C LYS A 182 6.50 15.84 -10.16
N SER A 183 6.59 14.79 -9.35
CA SER A 183 5.65 14.47 -8.29
C SER A 183 6.03 15.15 -6.97
N LEU A 184 5.06 15.28 -6.06
CA LEU A 184 5.30 15.59 -4.66
C LEU A 184 5.10 14.31 -3.83
N LEU A 185 6.14 13.90 -3.11
CA LEU A 185 6.04 12.84 -2.12
C LEU A 185 5.66 13.43 -0.76
N ILE A 186 4.58 12.94 -0.17
CA ILE A 186 4.15 13.30 1.17
C ILE A 186 4.28 12.06 2.06
N PHE A 187 5.19 12.08 3.02
CA PHE A 187 5.29 11.04 4.04
C PHE A 187 4.47 11.47 5.26
N SER A 188 3.47 10.67 5.59
CA SER A 188 2.56 10.90 6.72
C SER A 188 2.89 9.92 7.82
N HIS A 189 3.37 10.43 8.96
CA HIS A 189 3.91 9.64 10.07
C HIS A 189 2.93 9.61 11.24
N ASP A 190 2.64 8.44 11.82
CA ASP A 190 1.95 8.34 13.13
C ASP A 190 2.88 7.90 14.27
N PHE A 191 4.17 7.79 13.99
CA PHE A 191 5.22 7.57 14.97
C PHE A 191 6.41 8.45 14.60
N TYR A 192 6.85 9.27 15.54
CA TYR A 192 8.02 10.12 15.40
C TYR A 192 9.27 9.28 15.70
N ASP A 193 10.07 9.05 14.68
CA ASP A 193 11.31 8.28 14.76
C ASP A 193 12.37 9.03 13.95
N ASP A 194 13.46 9.42 14.62
CA ASP A 194 14.46 10.26 13.98
C ASP A 194 15.19 9.54 12.84
N ASP A 195 15.36 8.22 12.88
CA ASP A 195 16.03 7.48 11.79
C ASP A 195 15.14 7.41 10.54
N ILE A 196 13.82 7.25 10.73
CA ILE A 196 12.83 7.36 9.64
C ILE A 196 12.78 8.78 9.08
N ASN A 197 12.79 9.79 9.96
CA ASN A 197 12.79 11.19 9.55
C ASN A 197 14.05 11.51 8.72
N ASP A 198 15.23 11.15 9.22
CA ASP A 198 16.51 11.36 8.55
C ASP A 198 16.54 10.65 7.19
N LEU A 199 15.99 9.43 7.10
CA LEU A 199 15.88 8.69 5.83
C LEU A 199 15.04 9.46 4.80
N VAL A 200 13.88 10.00 5.20
CA VAL A 200 13.00 10.75 4.31
C VAL A 200 13.63 12.08 3.88
N GLN A 201 14.34 12.76 4.79
CA GLN A 201 15.03 14.02 4.49
C GLN A 201 16.19 13.87 3.50
N GLN A 202 16.80 12.69 3.41
CA GLN A 202 17.87 12.38 2.47
C GLN A 202 17.40 12.18 1.02
N ILE A 203 16.09 12.13 0.77
CA ILE A 203 15.54 11.97 -0.58
C ILE A 203 15.89 13.20 -1.42
N ASP A 204 16.58 12.97 -2.53
CA ASP A 204 17.12 14.02 -3.41
C ASP A 204 16.63 13.96 -4.86
N PHE A 205 15.69 13.04 -5.18
CA PHE A 205 15.23 12.79 -6.55
C PHE A 205 13.87 13.42 -6.90
N CYS A 206 13.18 14.05 -5.93
CA CYS A 206 11.92 14.76 -6.13
C CYS A 206 11.59 15.70 -4.96
N LYS A 207 10.43 16.39 -5.04
CA LYS A 207 9.89 17.19 -3.93
C LYS A 207 9.38 16.30 -2.81
N VAL A 208 9.70 16.65 -1.57
CA VAL A 208 9.31 15.86 -0.39
C VAL A 208 8.69 16.76 0.68
N LEU A 209 7.61 16.30 1.29
CA LEU A 209 6.98 16.92 2.45
C LEU A 209 6.74 15.85 3.53
N GLN A 210 7.05 16.17 4.77
CA GLN A 210 6.69 15.34 5.92
C GLN A 210 5.54 15.99 6.70
N ILE A 211 4.55 15.18 7.04
CA ILE A 211 3.44 15.55 7.94
C ILE A 211 3.33 14.51 9.05
N PHE A 212 2.95 14.95 10.24
CA PHE A 212 2.92 14.09 11.42
C PHE A 212 1.53 14.07 12.06
N TYR A 213 0.94 12.89 12.19
CA TYR A 213 -0.36 12.70 12.82
C TYR A 213 -0.26 13.08 14.31
N PRO A 214 -0.97 14.12 14.77
CA PRO A 214 -0.73 14.71 16.08
C PRO A 214 -1.38 13.95 17.24
N TYR A 215 -2.27 12.99 16.96
CA TYR A 215 -3.00 12.25 17.99
C TYR A 215 -2.63 10.76 17.99
N SER A 216 -1.32 10.47 17.91
CA SER A 216 -0.78 9.12 17.95
C SER A 216 -0.74 8.54 19.38
N ILE A 217 -0.67 7.22 19.48
CA ILE A 217 -0.44 6.51 20.75
C ILE A 217 0.91 6.86 21.38
N GLN A 218 1.91 7.24 20.57
CA GLN A 218 3.23 7.66 21.05
C GLN A 218 3.15 8.98 21.82
N THR A 219 2.32 9.92 21.34
CA THR A 219 2.15 11.23 21.96
C THR A 219 1.15 11.22 23.10
N HIS A 220 0.21 10.27 23.12
CA HIS A 220 -0.85 10.14 24.13
C HIS A 220 -0.79 8.80 24.88
N PRO A 221 0.33 8.42 25.52
CA PRO A 221 0.51 7.05 26.05
C PRO A 221 -0.44 6.68 27.19
N HIS A 222 -0.99 7.67 27.91
CA HIS A 222 -1.78 7.49 29.12
C HIS A 222 -3.12 8.24 29.09
N GLU A 223 -3.57 8.64 27.91
CA GLU A 223 -4.81 9.38 27.70
C GLU A 223 -5.37 9.06 26.32
N PHE A 224 -6.66 9.29 26.10
CA PHE A 224 -7.23 9.17 24.76
C PHE A 224 -6.54 10.14 23.77
N PRO A 225 -6.20 9.72 22.54
CA PRO A 225 -6.53 8.46 21.88
C PRO A 225 -5.52 7.31 22.05
N GLY A 226 -4.51 7.42 22.91
CA GLY A 226 -3.77 6.24 23.34
C GLY A 226 -4.54 5.42 24.36
N VAL A 227 -3.84 4.86 25.34
CA VAL A 227 -4.43 3.95 26.34
C VAL A 227 -4.65 4.72 27.64
N ASP A 228 -5.89 5.13 27.88
CA ASP A 228 -6.27 5.73 29.16
C ASP A 228 -6.32 4.63 30.25
N PRO A 229 -5.73 4.84 31.44
CA PRO A 229 -5.77 3.86 32.53
C PRO A 229 -7.18 3.44 32.97
N ASN A 230 -8.19 4.26 32.72
CA ASN A 230 -9.59 4.01 33.07
C ASN A 230 -10.42 3.45 31.89
N ASP A 231 -9.80 3.13 30.76
CA ASP A 231 -10.49 2.44 29.66
C ASP A 231 -10.89 1.01 30.06
N CYS A 232 -12.06 0.57 29.58
CA CYS A 232 -12.54 -0.78 29.85
C CYS A 232 -11.62 -1.83 29.21
N PRO A 233 -11.24 -2.91 29.92
CA PRO A 233 -10.49 -4.00 29.33
C PRO A 233 -11.25 -4.59 28.14
N ARG A 234 -10.56 -4.83 27.02
CA ARG A 234 -11.14 -5.29 25.75
C ARG A 234 -12.25 -6.35 25.87
N ASN A 235 -12.04 -7.36 26.72
CA ASN A 235 -12.89 -8.55 26.83
C ASN A 235 -13.80 -8.56 28.08
N ILE A 236 -13.85 -7.48 28.86
CA ILE A 236 -14.77 -7.41 30.00
C ILE A 236 -16.22 -7.45 29.51
N LYS A 237 -17.12 -8.11 30.23
CA LYS A 237 -18.54 -8.09 29.88
C LYS A 237 -19.15 -6.73 30.16
N LYS A 238 -20.15 -6.32 29.36
CA LYS A 238 -20.77 -5.00 29.49
C LYS A 238 -21.33 -4.73 30.89
N GLU A 239 -21.96 -5.72 31.51
CA GLU A 239 -22.52 -5.58 32.85
C GLU A 239 -21.42 -5.30 33.88
N GLN A 240 -20.29 -5.98 33.75
CA GLN A 240 -19.11 -5.77 34.60
C GLN A 240 -18.45 -4.41 34.33
N ALA A 241 -18.37 -3.99 33.07
CA ALA A 241 -17.84 -2.68 32.68
C ALA A 241 -18.63 -1.52 33.31
N LEU A 242 -19.96 -1.66 33.32
CA LEU A 242 -20.87 -0.69 33.95
C LEU A 242 -20.69 -0.64 35.47
N ILE A 243 -20.45 -1.79 36.11
CA ILE A 243 -20.14 -1.86 37.55
C ILE A 243 -18.78 -1.24 37.84
N SER A 244 -17.76 -1.49 37.02
CA SER A 244 -16.43 -0.90 37.19
C SER A 244 -16.37 0.58 36.80
N ASN A 245 -17.43 1.12 36.20
CA ASN A 245 -17.55 2.52 35.77
C ASN A 245 -16.34 3.01 34.95
N CYS A 246 -15.84 2.17 34.04
CA CYS A 246 -14.74 2.51 33.13
C CYS A 246 -15.25 3.43 32.00
N ASN A 247 -14.35 4.25 31.44
CA ASN A 247 -14.67 5.41 30.58
C ASN A 247 -15.65 5.10 29.44
N ASN A 248 -15.47 3.97 28.76
CA ASN A 248 -16.21 3.59 27.56
C ASN A 248 -17.19 2.42 27.80
N ALA A 249 -17.59 2.16 29.05
CA ALA A 249 -18.44 1.02 29.43
C ALA A 249 -19.74 0.89 28.62
N LEU A 250 -20.33 2.02 28.24
CA LEU A 250 -21.58 2.07 27.47
C LEU A 250 -21.41 1.73 25.98
N TYR A 251 -20.19 1.78 25.46
CA TYR A 251 -19.88 1.81 24.02
C TYR A 251 -18.93 0.67 23.58
N PRO A 252 -19.30 -0.61 23.79
CA PRO A 252 -18.59 -1.72 23.15
C PRO A 252 -18.87 -1.76 21.64
N ASP A 253 -18.02 -2.46 20.91
CA ASP A 253 -18.22 -2.76 19.49
C ASP A 253 -19.37 -3.74 19.23
N LEU A 254 -19.64 -4.00 17.95
CA LEU A 254 -20.69 -4.88 17.45
C LEU A 254 -20.54 -6.36 17.83
N TYR A 255 -19.42 -6.72 18.43
CA TYR A 255 -19.10 -8.03 18.98
C TYR A 255 -18.95 -8.02 20.51
N GLY A 256 -19.23 -6.90 21.18
CA GLY A 256 -19.18 -6.76 22.63
C GLY A 256 -17.78 -6.50 23.19
N HIS A 257 -16.81 -6.09 22.36
CA HIS A 257 -15.46 -5.78 22.80
C HIS A 257 -15.21 -4.29 22.95
N TYR A 258 -14.34 -3.91 23.88
CA TYR A 258 -13.92 -2.53 24.07
C TYR A 258 -12.69 -2.18 23.23
N ARG A 259 -12.50 -0.87 23.06
CA ARG A 259 -11.45 -0.24 22.26
C ARG A 259 -10.04 -0.73 22.61
N GLU A 260 -9.20 -0.92 21.59
CA GLU A 260 -7.74 -1.02 21.72
C GLU A 260 -7.08 0.04 20.84
N ALA A 261 -6.34 0.98 21.45
CA ALA A 261 -5.77 2.15 20.77
C ALA A 261 -4.89 1.81 19.54
N LYS A 262 -4.11 0.73 19.64
CA LYS A 262 -3.23 0.26 18.54
C LYS A 262 -4.01 -0.13 17.27
N PHE A 263 -5.27 -0.56 17.39
CA PHE A 263 -6.09 -0.94 16.23
C PHE A 263 -6.84 0.25 15.64
N THR A 264 -7.15 1.26 16.44
CA THR A 264 -7.88 2.44 15.99
C THR A 264 -6.98 3.48 15.33
N GLN A 265 -5.69 3.56 15.72
CA GLN A 265 -4.74 4.54 15.17
C GLN A 265 -4.68 4.53 13.63
N THR A 266 -4.64 3.34 13.00
CA THR A 266 -4.49 3.23 11.54
C THR A 266 -5.63 3.91 10.77
N LYS A 267 -6.88 3.77 11.23
CA LYS A 267 -8.04 4.41 10.59
C LYS A 267 -8.10 5.90 10.86
N HIS A 268 -7.75 6.33 12.08
CA HIS A 268 -7.60 7.75 12.39
C HIS A 268 -6.55 8.43 11.51
N HIS A 269 -5.34 7.85 11.47
CA HIS A 269 -4.24 8.37 10.67
C HIS A 269 -4.63 8.43 9.18
N TRP A 270 -5.29 7.40 8.65
CA TRP A 270 -5.70 7.39 7.25
C TRP A 270 -6.68 8.52 6.93
N TRP A 271 -7.67 8.74 7.81
CA TRP A 271 -8.66 9.79 7.63
C TRP A 271 -8.07 11.19 7.80
N TRP A 272 -7.24 11.39 8.82
CA TRP A 272 -6.54 12.64 9.08
C TRP A 272 -5.66 13.04 7.89
N LYS A 273 -4.78 12.14 7.42
CA LYS A 273 -3.83 12.48 6.36
C LYS A 273 -4.52 12.83 5.05
N ALA A 274 -5.63 12.16 4.74
CA ALA A 274 -6.42 12.46 3.57
C ALA A 274 -7.08 13.85 3.67
N ASN A 275 -7.69 14.19 4.82
CA ASN A 275 -8.21 15.55 5.03
C ASN A 275 -7.11 16.60 4.93
N ARG A 276 -5.95 16.37 5.57
CA ARG A 276 -4.84 17.31 5.55
C ARG A 276 -4.32 17.56 4.14
N VAL A 277 -4.01 16.49 3.39
CA VAL A 277 -3.47 16.59 2.02
C VAL A 277 -4.45 17.26 1.07
N PHE A 278 -5.74 16.96 1.15
CA PHE A 278 -6.70 17.60 0.25
C PHE A 278 -7.10 19.00 0.72
N ASN A 279 -7.23 19.27 2.01
CA ASN A 279 -7.97 20.45 2.48
C ASN A 279 -7.18 21.45 3.31
N GLU A 280 -6.01 21.10 3.85
CA GLU A 280 -5.30 21.94 4.83
C GLU A 280 -3.88 22.34 4.39
N LEU A 281 -3.21 21.54 3.56
CA LEU A 281 -1.87 21.88 3.09
C LEU A 281 -1.91 23.04 2.08
N GLU A 282 -1.03 24.02 2.25
CA GLU A 282 -1.00 25.19 1.37
C GLU A 282 -0.50 24.81 -0.03
N VAL A 283 0.55 23.97 -0.10
CA VAL A 283 1.13 23.51 -1.39
C VAL A 283 0.12 22.76 -2.26
N THR A 284 -0.91 22.14 -1.67
CA THR A 284 -1.91 21.36 -2.42
C THR A 284 -3.23 22.10 -2.61
N ARG A 285 -3.35 23.35 -2.14
CA ARG A 285 -4.61 24.12 -2.08
C ARG A 285 -5.36 24.17 -3.41
N PHE A 286 -4.64 24.39 -4.51
CA PHE A 286 -5.20 24.50 -5.87
C PHE A 286 -4.95 23.27 -6.75
N HIS A 287 -4.40 22.21 -6.16
CA HIS A 287 -4.11 20.98 -6.88
C HIS A 287 -5.40 20.28 -7.37
N THR A 288 -5.40 19.86 -8.64
CA THR A 288 -6.56 19.23 -9.30
C THR A 288 -6.25 17.82 -9.83
N GLY A 289 -4.97 17.45 -9.87
CA GLY A 289 -4.49 16.15 -10.31
C GLY A 289 -4.88 15.01 -9.37
N LEU A 290 -4.22 13.87 -9.58
CA LEU A 290 -4.43 12.68 -8.76
C LEU A 290 -3.61 12.72 -7.48
N VAL A 291 -4.21 12.24 -6.40
CA VAL A 291 -3.51 11.87 -5.16
C VAL A 291 -3.49 10.35 -5.10
N LEU A 292 -2.29 9.77 -5.15
CA LEU A 292 -2.03 8.33 -5.05
C LEU A 292 -1.69 7.97 -3.61
N PHE A 293 -2.39 7.00 -3.03
CA PHE A 293 -2.15 6.53 -1.68
C PHE A 293 -1.31 5.25 -1.68
N LEU A 294 -0.23 5.25 -0.90
CA LEU A 294 0.67 4.14 -0.65
C LEU A 294 0.89 3.94 0.85
N GLU A 295 1.46 2.79 1.21
CA GLU A 295 1.89 2.44 2.56
C GLU A 295 3.38 2.11 2.52
N GLU A 296 4.07 2.19 3.66
CA GLU A 296 5.53 2.00 3.78
C GLU A 296 6.04 0.64 3.27
N ASP A 297 5.18 -0.37 3.17
CA ASP A 297 5.46 -1.73 2.68
C ASP A 297 4.92 -2.00 1.28
N HIS A 298 4.74 -0.93 0.51
CA HIS A 298 4.58 -1.04 -0.93
C HIS A 298 5.93 -0.99 -1.67
N TYR A 299 5.93 -1.56 -2.88
CA TYR A 299 6.99 -1.43 -3.87
C TYR A 299 6.35 -1.02 -5.19
N VAL A 300 6.96 -0.10 -5.96
CA VAL A 300 6.40 0.37 -7.23
C VAL A 300 7.22 -0.06 -8.45
N ALA A 301 6.55 -0.27 -9.57
CA ALA A 301 7.20 -0.53 -10.87
C ALA A 301 7.72 0.76 -11.51
N GLU A 302 8.77 0.69 -12.33
CA GLU A 302 9.40 1.86 -12.98
C GLU A 302 8.45 2.68 -13.90
N ASP A 303 7.35 2.07 -14.38
CA ASP A 303 6.34 2.70 -15.26
C ASP A 303 5.04 3.12 -14.54
N PHE A 304 4.97 3.08 -13.21
CA PHE A 304 3.70 3.25 -12.48
C PHE A 304 3.05 4.62 -12.73
N LEU A 305 3.83 5.71 -12.72
CA LEU A 305 3.33 7.07 -13.00
C LEU A 305 2.90 7.23 -14.46
N TYR A 306 3.69 6.68 -15.38
CA TYR A 306 3.37 6.68 -16.80
C TYR A 306 2.02 5.99 -17.06
N LEU A 307 1.81 4.82 -16.46
CA LEU A 307 0.58 4.07 -16.61
C LEU A 307 -0.61 4.79 -15.94
N LEU A 308 -0.40 5.36 -14.76
CA LEU A 308 -1.42 6.13 -14.05
C LEU A 308 -1.90 7.33 -14.87
N ALA A 309 -0.98 8.10 -15.46
CA ALA A 309 -1.30 9.21 -16.34
C ALA A 309 -2.11 8.75 -17.56
N MET A 310 -1.71 7.62 -18.17
CA MET A 310 -2.45 7.04 -19.30
C MET A 310 -3.86 6.59 -18.89
N MET A 311 -4.01 5.97 -17.71
CA MET A 311 -5.33 5.57 -17.18
C MET A 311 -6.22 6.79 -16.94
N GLN A 312 -5.69 7.86 -16.34
CA GLN A 312 -6.42 9.10 -16.09
C GLN A 312 -6.90 9.72 -17.41
N GLN A 313 -6.02 9.87 -18.39
CA GLN A 313 -6.35 10.44 -19.69
C GLN A 313 -7.45 9.63 -20.39
N ARG A 314 -7.35 8.29 -20.34
CA ARG A 314 -8.27 7.37 -21.01
C ARG A 314 -9.53 7.05 -20.19
N THR A 315 -9.68 7.61 -18.99
CA THR A 315 -10.86 7.38 -18.14
C THR A 315 -12.14 7.84 -18.83
N LYS A 316 -12.13 9.00 -19.51
CA LYS A 316 -13.32 9.54 -20.18
C LYS A 316 -13.83 8.63 -21.30
N ASP A 317 -12.94 7.96 -22.03
CA ASP A 317 -13.31 7.14 -23.19
C ASP A 317 -13.52 5.67 -22.83
N LEU A 318 -12.68 5.12 -21.92
CA LEU A 318 -12.69 3.70 -21.58
C LEU A 318 -13.59 3.38 -20.38
N CYS A 319 -13.74 4.30 -19.43
CA CYS A 319 -14.56 4.08 -18.24
C CYS A 319 -15.16 5.38 -17.68
N PRO A 320 -16.19 5.96 -18.32
CA PRO A 320 -16.83 7.21 -17.88
C PRO A 320 -17.40 7.15 -16.45
N GLN A 321 -17.70 5.95 -15.94
CA GLN A 321 -18.15 5.72 -14.57
C GLN A 321 -17.03 5.65 -13.53
N CYS A 322 -15.77 5.47 -13.95
CA CYS A 322 -14.65 5.30 -13.05
C CYS A 322 -14.29 6.63 -12.36
N ASN A 323 -14.10 6.57 -11.04
CA ASN A 323 -13.76 7.71 -10.19
C ASN A 323 -12.59 7.43 -9.23
N ILE A 324 -12.03 6.21 -9.31
CA ILE A 324 -10.83 5.76 -8.62
C ILE A 324 -10.01 4.90 -9.59
N LEU A 325 -8.68 4.99 -9.53
CA LEU A 325 -7.76 4.23 -10.37
C LEU A 325 -6.90 3.35 -9.46
N SER A 326 -6.73 2.07 -9.76
CA SER A 326 -5.96 1.13 -8.94
C SER A 326 -4.78 0.58 -9.72
N LEU A 327 -3.58 0.75 -9.18
CA LEU A 327 -2.31 0.23 -9.72
C LEU A 327 -1.90 -1.10 -9.07
N GLY A 328 -2.48 -1.45 -7.92
CA GLY A 328 -2.21 -2.69 -7.22
C GLY A 328 -3.44 -3.61 -7.16
N THR A 329 -3.16 -4.91 -7.08
CA THR A 329 -4.11 -5.93 -6.61
C THR A 329 -3.33 -7.07 -5.98
N TYR A 330 -3.93 -7.77 -5.00
CA TYR A 330 -3.31 -8.95 -4.40
C TYR A 330 -3.36 -10.12 -5.39
N LEU A 331 -2.23 -10.41 -6.04
CA LEU A 331 -2.07 -11.60 -6.87
C LEU A 331 -1.46 -12.73 -6.05
N LYS A 332 -2.05 -13.92 -6.13
CA LYS A 332 -1.47 -15.14 -5.53
C LYS A 332 -0.21 -15.59 -6.27
N THR A 333 -0.13 -15.31 -7.56
CA THR A 333 1.02 -15.61 -8.42
C THR A 333 1.30 -14.41 -9.32
N PHE A 334 2.56 -13.99 -9.36
CA PHE A 334 2.99 -12.93 -10.27
C PHE A 334 3.23 -13.54 -11.65
N ASN A 335 2.26 -13.34 -12.55
CA ASN A 335 2.40 -13.79 -13.92
C ASN A 335 2.84 -12.63 -14.83
N TYR A 336 4.04 -12.72 -15.40
CA TYR A 336 4.59 -11.71 -16.30
C TYR A 336 3.72 -11.50 -17.56
N TYR A 337 2.96 -12.50 -18.02
CA TYR A 337 2.02 -12.35 -19.13
C TYR A 337 0.86 -11.38 -18.85
N THR A 338 0.71 -10.87 -17.63
CA THR A 338 -0.37 -9.93 -17.27
C THR A 338 0.02 -8.45 -17.41
N TYR A 339 1.31 -8.14 -17.63
CA TYR A 339 1.84 -6.77 -17.66
C TYR A 339 1.54 -6.00 -18.95
N HIS A 340 0.91 -6.64 -19.93
CA HIS A 340 0.41 -5.98 -21.13
C HIS A 340 -0.55 -4.82 -20.81
N SER A 341 -0.86 -4.03 -21.84
CA SER A 341 -1.72 -2.84 -21.90
C SER A 341 -3.20 -3.04 -21.49
N LYS A 342 -3.50 -3.92 -20.54
CA LYS A 342 -4.85 -4.35 -20.19
C LYS A 342 -5.32 -3.73 -18.88
N VAL A 343 -6.49 -3.10 -18.94
CA VAL A 343 -7.21 -2.59 -17.77
C VAL A 343 -8.57 -3.27 -17.65
N GLU A 344 -9.16 -3.20 -16.46
CA GLU A 344 -10.48 -3.74 -16.14
C GLU A 344 -11.29 -2.68 -15.39
N SER A 345 -12.60 -2.63 -15.65
CA SER A 345 -13.54 -1.76 -14.93
C SER A 345 -14.39 -2.59 -13.98
N MET A 346 -14.42 -2.23 -12.70
CA MET A 346 -15.29 -2.87 -11.71
C MET A 346 -15.55 -1.97 -10.50
N PRO A 347 -16.60 -2.25 -9.69
CA PRO A 347 -16.75 -1.61 -8.39
C PRO A 347 -15.47 -1.73 -7.55
N TRP A 348 -15.13 -0.68 -6.80
CA TRP A 348 -14.01 -0.75 -5.87
C TRP A 348 -14.32 -1.72 -4.71
N ILE A 349 -13.35 -2.54 -4.34
CA ILE A 349 -13.48 -3.61 -3.33
C ILE A 349 -12.26 -3.49 -2.42
N SER A 350 -12.48 -3.31 -1.11
CA SER A 350 -11.41 -3.09 -0.13
C SER A 350 -10.34 -4.16 -0.21
N SER A 351 -10.74 -5.43 -0.11
CA SER A 351 -9.85 -6.60 -0.07
C SER A 351 -9.07 -6.88 -1.36
N LYS A 352 -9.19 -6.03 -2.38
CA LYS A 352 -8.50 -6.20 -3.67
C LYS A 352 -7.79 -4.94 -4.13
N HIS A 353 -8.37 -3.76 -3.89
CA HIS A 353 -7.97 -2.51 -4.53
C HIS A 353 -7.59 -1.42 -3.51
N ASN A 354 -7.29 -1.81 -2.27
CA ASN A 354 -6.78 -0.92 -1.22
C ASN A 354 -5.28 -0.60 -1.37
N MET A 355 -4.58 -1.18 -2.36
CA MET A 355 -3.16 -0.93 -2.62
C MET A 355 -2.96 -0.05 -3.86
N GLY A 356 -2.25 1.07 -3.70
CA GLY A 356 -1.83 1.89 -4.83
C GLY A 356 -3.00 2.44 -5.65
N PHE A 357 -3.98 3.02 -4.97
CA PHE A 357 -5.12 3.65 -5.63
C PHE A 357 -5.00 5.17 -5.60
N ALA A 358 -5.54 5.80 -6.63
CA ALA A 358 -5.53 7.23 -6.79
C ALA A 358 -6.92 7.76 -7.13
N PHE A 359 -7.22 8.95 -6.62
CA PHE A 359 -8.40 9.72 -6.99
C PHE A 359 -8.12 11.21 -6.86
N ASN A 360 -8.99 12.03 -7.44
CA ASN A 360 -8.85 13.48 -7.42
C ASN A 360 -9.70 14.13 -6.32
N ARG A 361 -9.56 15.45 -6.20
CA ARG A 361 -10.27 16.32 -5.26
C ARG A 361 -11.80 16.21 -5.36
N THR A 362 -12.35 15.96 -6.55
CA THR A 362 -13.81 15.81 -6.75
C THR A 362 -14.32 14.53 -6.08
N THR A 363 -13.62 13.41 -6.28
CA THR A 363 -13.93 12.15 -5.60
C THR A 363 -13.77 12.30 -4.08
N TRP A 364 -12.66 12.89 -3.63
CA TRP A 364 -12.43 13.14 -2.20
C TRP A 364 -13.53 13.99 -1.56
N THR A 365 -13.94 15.08 -2.20
CA THR A 365 -15.01 15.96 -1.68
C THR A 365 -16.31 15.18 -1.47
N SER A 366 -16.60 14.22 -2.36
CA SER A 366 -17.77 13.35 -2.22
C SER A 366 -17.62 12.36 -1.05
N ILE A 367 -16.43 11.77 -0.87
CA ILE A 367 -16.11 10.90 0.27
C ILE A 367 -16.20 11.66 1.59
N ARG A 368 -15.61 12.86 1.66
CA ARG A 368 -15.58 13.69 2.87
C ARG A 368 -16.99 14.13 3.32
N ARG A 369 -17.91 14.39 2.39
CA ARG A 369 -19.33 14.66 2.73
C ARG A 369 -20.00 13.48 3.44
N CYS A 370 -19.47 12.28 3.27
CA CYS A 370 -19.90 11.07 3.96
C CYS A 370 -19.10 10.77 5.24
N ALA A 371 -18.45 11.77 5.85
CA ALA A 371 -17.64 11.61 7.06
C ALA A 371 -18.34 10.82 8.17
N ARG A 372 -19.62 11.09 8.43
CA ARG A 372 -20.41 10.34 9.42
C ARG A 372 -20.46 8.85 9.13
N HIS A 373 -20.69 8.46 7.87
CA HIS A 373 -20.67 7.04 7.49
C HIS A 373 -19.29 6.39 7.63
N PHE A 374 -18.20 7.15 7.46
CA PHE A 374 -16.86 6.62 7.67
C PHE A 374 -16.54 6.47 9.17
N CYS A 375 -16.78 7.55 9.93
CA CYS A 375 -16.37 7.69 11.32
C CYS A 375 -17.27 6.94 12.30
N SER A 376 -18.53 6.62 11.96
CA SER A 376 -19.43 5.87 12.84
C SER A 376 -19.64 4.41 12.42
N TYR A 377 -19.09 3.99 11.28
CA TYR A 377 -19.16 2.59 10.87
C TYR A 377 -18.19 1.78 11.73
N ASP A 378 -18.75 0.78 12.43
CA ASP A 378 -18.01 -0.03 13.40
C ASP A 378 -17.10 -1.06 12.71
N ASP A 379 -16.01 -0.52 12.17
CA ASP A 379 -14.92 -1.23 11.55
C ASP A 379 -13.65 -0.38 11.70
N TYR A 380 -12.68 -0.86 12.46
CA TYR A 380 -11.40 -0.16 12.64
C TYR A 380 -10.54 -0.14 11.37
N ASN A 381 -10.91 -0.86 10.31
CA ASN A 381 -10.19 -0.83 9.03
C ASN A 381 -10.73 0.31 8.15
N TRP A 382 -9.83 1.20 7.73
CA TRP A 382 -10.20 2.35 6.90
C TRP A 382 -10.74 1.95 5.53
N ASP A 383 -10.25 0.85 4.95
CA ASP A 383 -10.62 0.39 3.61
C ASP A 383 -12.02 -0.24 3.58
N TRP A 384 -12.38 -1.04 4.59
CA TRP A 384 -13.74 -1.53 4.78
C TRP A 384 -14.72 -0.39 5.10
N SER A 385 -14.28 0.62 5.87
CA SER A 385 -15.06 1.83 6.12
C SER A 385 -15.28 2.64 4.83
N LEU A 386 -14.27 2.74 3.96
CA LEU A 386 -14.39 3.38 2.65
C LEU A 386 -15.33 2.59 1.71
N GLN A 387 -15.31 1.25 1.79
CA GLN A 387 -16.25 0.42 1.06
C GLN A 387 -17.69 0.63 1.56
N HIS A 388 -17.90 0.77 2.86
CA HIS A 388 -19.19 1.13 3.43
C HIS A 388 -19.68 2.48 2.90
N VAL A 389 -18.84 3.53 2.93
CA VAL A 389 -19.14 4.85 2.36
C VAL A 389 -19.57 4.75 0.89
N SER A 390 -18.81 4.00 0.09
CA SER A 390 -19.11 3.78 -1.33
C SER A 390 -20.48 3.13 -1.56
N GLN A 391 -20.87 2.19 -0.70
CA GLN A 391 -22.10 1.42 -0.89
C GLN A 391 -23.34 2.06 -0.26
N GLN A 392 -23.19 2.79 0.84
CA GLN A 392 -24.30 3.27 1.68
C GLN A 392 -24.49 4.78 1.68
N CYS A 393 -23.50 5.57 1.26
CA CYS A 393 -23.60 7.04 1.29
C CYS A 393 -23.41 7.70 -0.08
N LEU A 394 -22.39 7.30 -0.85
CA LEU A 394 -22.11 7.95 -2.12
C LEU A 394 -23.23 7.73 -3.15
N GLN A 395 -23.72 8.83 -3.75
CA GLN A 395 -24.65 8.77 -4.88
C GLN A 395 -24.02 8.05 -6.08
N ARG A 396 -22.78 8.43 -6.43
CA ARG A 396 -21.94 7.70 -7.39
C ARG A 396 -20.94 6.85 -6.62
N LYS A 397 -21.20 5.55 -6.57
CA LYS A 397 -20.33 4.57 -5.90
C LYS A 397 -18.91 4.62 -6.45
N LEU A 398 -17.94 4.21 -5.63
CA LEU A 398 -16.56 4.06 -6.09
C LEU A 398 -16.49 2.95 -7.14
N HIS A 399 -16.06 3.32 -8.35
CA HIS A 399 -15.88 2.42 -9.48
C HIS A 399 -14.47 2.59 -10.00
N ALA A 400 -13.74 1.47 -10.06
CA ALA A 400 -12.32 1.42 -10.28
C ALA A 400 -11.98 1.03 -11.71
N MET A 401 -11.03 1.75 -12.31
CA MET A 401 -10.23 1.22 -13.42
C MET A 401 -8.97 0.60 -12.82
N ILE A 402 -8.71 -0.66 -13.10
CA ILE A 402 -7.65 -1.44 -12.47
C ILE A 402 -6.73 -2.01 -13.53
N VAL A 403 -5.43 -1.97 -13.26
CA VAL A 403 -4.42 -2.61 -14.11
C VAL A 403 -4.43 -4.12 -13.90
N LYS A 404 -4.36 -4.91 -14.99
CA LYS A 404 -4.25 -6.37 -14.87
C LYS A 404 -2.88 -6.82 -14.36
N GLY A 405 -1.82 -6.17 -14.83
CA GLY A 405 -0.46 -6.35 -14.31
C GLY A 405 -0.17 -5.28 -13.26
N PRO A 406 -0.01 -5.63 -11.98
CA PRO A 406 0.16 -4.66 -10.90
C PRO A 406 1.43 -3.83 -11.10
N ARG A 407 1.31 -2.54 -10.82
CA ARG A 407 2.41 -1.57 -10.75
C ARG A 407 2.75 -1.20 -9.31
N VAL A 408 1.92 -1.61 -8.37
CA VAL A 408 2.15 -1.50 -6.92
C VAL A 408 2.01 -2.88 -6.31
N PHE A 409 3.00 -3.26 -5.51
CA PHE A 409 3.16 -4.55 -4.87
C PHE A 409 3.19 -4.38 -3.36
N HIS A 410 2.61 -5.31 -2.62
CA HIS A 410 2.78 -5.38 -1.17
C HIS A 410 3.94 -6.32 -0.86
N ILE A 411 4.99 -5.77 -0.26
CA ILE A 411 6.18 -6.51 0.17
C ILE A 411 6.15 -6.81 1.67
N GLY A 412 5.14 -6.31 2.39
CA GLY A 412 4.92 -6.61 3.80
C GLY A 412 4.63 -8.09 4.03
N GLU A 413 5.47 -8.75 4.84
CA GLU A 413 5.25 -10.12 5.32
C GLU A 413 4.92 -10.16 6.82
N CYS A 414 5.06 -9.01 7.48
CA CYS A 414 4.67 -8.76 8.87
C CYS A 414 3.93 -7.40 9.00
N GLY A 415 3.05 -7.29 9.99
CA GLY A 415 2.17 -6.12 10.18
C GLY A 415 0.98 -6.44 11.09
N VAL A 416 0.05 -5.49 11.25
CA VAL A 416 -1.10 -5.54 12.20
C VAL A 416 -1.92 -6.84 12.10
N HIS A 417 -1.97 -7.46 10.91
CA HIS A 417 -2.75 -8.66 10.62
C HIS A 417 -1.91 -9.93 10.39
N HIS A 418 -0.58 -9.83 10.42
CA HIS A 418 0.30 -10.97 10.16
C HIS A 418 0.74 -11.66 11.46
N LYS A 419 0.73 -12.99 11.46
CA LYS A 419 1.20 -13.83 12.59
C LYS A 419 2.71 -14.09 12.55
N ASN A 420 3.38 -13.71 11.46
CA ASN A 420 4.77 -14.06 11.23
C ASN A 420 5.70 -13.10 11.99
N LYS A 421 6.64 -13.64 12.76
CA LYS A 421 7.61 -12.85 13.56
C LYS A 421 8.84 -12.43 12.76
N ASN A 422 9.13 -13.12 11.66
CA ASN A 422 10.28 -12.83 10.82
C ASN A 422 9.93 -11.76 9.78
N CYS A 423 10.32 -10.51 10.05
CA CYS A 423 10.07 -9.34 9.21
C CYS A 423 11.18 -9.08 8.17
N GLU A 424 12.23 -9.89 8.13
CA GLU A 424 13.42 -9.66 7.29
C GLU A 424 13.40 -10.42 5.97
N SER A 425 12.26 -10.92 5.55
CA SER A 425 12.21 -11.77 4.37
C SER A 425 12.32 -10.92 3.09
N ASN A 426 13.57 -10.77 2.66
CA ASN A 426 14.01 -10.28 1.35
C ASN A 426 13.44 -11.10 0.17
N GLN A 427 12.72 -12.20 0.43
CA GLN A 427 12.21 -13.12 -0.58
C GLN A 427 11.14 -12.48 -1.46
N VAL A 428 10.16 -11.77 -0.87
CA VAL A 428 9.10 -11.11 -1.66
C VAL A 428 9.68 -9.99 -2.51
N ILE A 429 10.61 -9.21 -1.95
CA ILE A 429 11.32 -8.14 -2.68
C ILE A 429 12.05 -8.73 -3.89
N SER A 430 12.81 -9.82 -3.69
CA SER A 430 13.55 -10.50 -4.75
C SER A 430 12.61 -11.04 -5.85
N LYS A 431 11.44 -11.57 -5.47
CA LYS A 431 10.39 -12.01 -6.41
C LYS A 431 9.83 -10.85 -7.23
N VAL A 432 9.49 -9.73 -6.58
CA VAL A 432 8.96 -8.53 -7.25
C VAL A 432 9.99 -7.97 -8.24
N GLN A 433 11.24 -7.79 -7.81
CA GLN A 433 12.33 -7.33 -8.67
C GLN A 433 12.56 -8.29 -9.85
N HIS A 434 12.47 -9.59 -9.63
CA HIS A 434 12.60 -10.58 -10.69
C HIS A 434 11.48 -10.46 -11.75
N VAL A 435 10.24 -10.34 -11.31
CA VAL A 435 9.08 -10.18 -12.21
C VAL A 435 9.17 -8.88 -13.00
N LEU A 436 9.55 -7.77 -12.37
CA LEU A 436 9.72 -6.48 -13.05
C LEU A 436 10.87 -6.53 -14.07
N ARG A 437 11.97 -7.22 -13.76
CA ARG A 437 13.07 -7.42 -14.73
C ARG A 437 12.61 -8.20 -15.96
N ILE A 438 11.81 -9.25 -15.78
CA ILE A 438 11.23 -10.00 -16.90
C ILE A 438 10.29 -9.09 -17.71
N ALA A 439 9.38 -8.38 -17.05
CA ALA A 439 8.43 -7.47 -17.72
C ALA A 439 9.15 -6.38 -18.53
N ARG A 440 10.25 -5.84 -18.00
CA ARG A 440 11.11 -4.88 -18.69
C ARG A 440 11.77 -5.49 -19.92
N ASN A 441 12.45 -6.64 -19.76
CA ASN A 441 13.15 -7.31 -20.86
C ASN A 441 12.18 -7.80 -21.96
N SER A 442 10.94 -8.12 -21.58
CA SER A 442 9.86 -8.50 -22.50
C SER A 442 9.08 -7.31 -23.08
N HIS A 443 9.52 -6.06 -22.84
CA HIS A 443 8.89 -4.83 -23.35
C HIS A 443 7.39 -4.71 -22.97
N GLN A 444 7.03 -5.16 -21.77
CA GLN A 444 5.66 -5.10 -21.24
C GLN A 444 5.42 -3.87 -20.34
N LEU A 445 6.50 -3.19 -19.92
CA LEU A 445 6.41 -1.89 -19.25
C LEU A 445 6.33 -0.77 -20.29
N PHE A 446 5.79 0.39 -19.89
CA PHE A 446 5.56 1.56 -20.76
C PHE A 446 4.72 1.25 -22.02
N PRO A 447 3.50 0.70 -21.87
CA PRO A 447 2.64 0.37 -23.00
C PRO A 447 2.22 1.61 -23.79
N ARG A 448 2.14 1.53 -25.12
CA ARG A 448 1.74 2.68 -25.98
C ARG A 448 0.24 3.02 -25.93
N SER A 449 -0.59 2.10 -25.48
CA SER A 449 -2.05 2.26 -25.41
C SER A 449 -2.62 1.41 -24.28
N LEU A 450 -3.88 1.68 -23.90
CA LEU A 450 -4.67 0.84 -22.99
C LEU A 450 -5.83 0.19 -23.71
N MET A 451 -6.13 -1.05 -23.32
CA MET A 451 -7.24 -1.86 -23.78
C MET A 451 -8.09 -2.27 -22.59
N MET A 452 -9.38 -1.94 -22.65
CA MET A 452 -10.35 -2.43 -21.67
C MET A 452 -10.60 -3.92 -21.92
N THR A 453 -10.45 -4.72 -20.88
CA THR A 453 -10.78 -6.15 -20.90
C THR A 453 -12.21 -6.37 -20.46
N VAL A 454 -12.79 -7.52 -20.84
CA VAL A 454 -14.13 -7.89 -20.40
C VAL A 454 -14.15 -7.96 -18.87
N PRO A 455 -15.08 -7.28 -18.19
CA PRO A 455 -15.18 -7.33 -16.74
C PRO A 455 -15.35 -8.77 -16.27
N SER A 456 -14.58 -9.15 -15.25
CA SER A 456 -14.71 -10.44 -14.60
C SER A 456 -16.12 -10.55 -13.99
N LEU A 457 -16.73 -11.74 -14.00
CA LEU A 457 -18.03 -11.96 -13.37
C LEU A 457 -17.93 -11.71 -11.87
N ILE A 458 -18.50 -10.60 -11.40
CA ILE A 458 -18.54 -10.26 -9.98
C ILE A 458 -19.82 -10.85 -9.39
N LYS A 459 -19.69 -11.82 -8.49
CA LYS A 459 -20.82 -12.21 -7.63
C LYS A 459 -21.24 -10.97 -6.84
N LYS A 460 -22.53 -10.60 -6.89
CA LYS A 460 -23.09 -9.52 -6.06
C LYS A 460 -22.67 -9.76 -4.60
N SER A 461 -21.73 -8.95 -4.13
CA SER A 461 -21.27 -9.00 -2.76
C SER A 461 -22.29 -8.27 -1.89
N LYS A 462 -22.91 -8.98 -0.95
CA LYS A 462 -23.67 -8.32 0.12
C LYS A 462 -22.68 -7.54 0.99
N LEU A 463 -23.04 -6.32 1.37
CA LEU A 463 -22.26 -5.57 2.37
C LEU A 463 -22.15 -6.45 3.63
N ARG A 464 -20.92 -6.74 4.04
CA ARG A 464 -20.66 -7.50 5.26
C ARG A 464 -20.90 -6.61 6.48
N LYS A 465 -21.25 -7.22 7.61
CA LYS A 465 -21.17 -6.56 8.93
C LYS A 465 -19.71 -6.12 9.13
N GLY A 466 -19.49 -5.00 9.80
CA GLY A 466 -18.14 -4.49 10.09
C GLY A 466 -17.31 -5.48 10.91
N ASN A 467 -16.00 -5.28 10.92
CA ASN A 467 -15.05 -6.08 11.70
C ASN A 467 -15.00 -5.69 13.19
N GLY A 468 -15.73 -4.66 13.63
CA GLY A 468 -15.75 -4.21 15.02
C GLY A 468 -14.56 -3.31 15.35
N GLY A 469 -14.22 -3.22 16.63
CA GLY A 469 -13.11 -2.43 17.18
C GLY A 469 -13.23 -0.91 17.00
N TRP A 470 -14.40 -0.41 16.59
CA TRP A 470 -14.67 1.01 16.36
C TRP A 470 -16.05 1.39 16.95
N GLY A 471 -16.38 0.85 18.12
CA GLY A 471 -17.62 1.14 18.84
C GLY A 471 -17.55 2.34 19.80
N ASP A 472 -16.34 2.77 20.17
CA ASP A 472 -16.11 3.84 21.14
C ASP A 472 -16.44 5.22 20.53
N LEU A 473 -17.35 5.97 21.17
CA LEU A 473 -17.77 7.29 20.67
C LEU A 473 -16.63 8.30 20.61
N ARG A 474 -15.60 8.18 21.47
CA ARG A 474 -14.46 9.10 21.44
C ARG A 474 -13.70 9.00 20.13
N ASP A 475 -13.57 7.78 19.57
CA ASP A 475 -12.98 7.58 18.24
C ASP A 475 -13.88 8.15 17.13
N HIS A 476 -15.19 8.08 17.27
CA HIS A 476 -16.11 8.68 16.29
C HIS A 476 -15.97 10.19 16.26
N ASP A 477 -15.95 10.83 17.44
CA ASP A 477 -15.85 12.28 17.60
C ASP A 477 -14.49 12.80 17.12
N LEU A 478 -13.39 12.13 17.50
CA LEU A 478 -12.05 12.48 17.02
C LEU A 478 -11.96 12.39 15.49
N CYS A 479 -12.48 11.31 14.89
CA CYS A 479 -12.51 11.14 13.45
C CYS A 479 -13.33 12.22 12.73
N LEU A 480 -14.49 12.59 13.30
CA LEU A 480 -15.34 13.64 12.73
C LEU A 480 -14.68 15.02 12.81
N ASN A 481 -14.01 15.32 13.92
CA ASN A 481 -13.31 16.59 14.12
C ASN A 481 -12.21 16.83 13.08
N MET A 482 -11.58 15.78 12.55
CA MET A 482 -10.58 15.88 11.47
C MET A 482 -11.15 16.38 10.14
N THR A 483 -12.47 16.48 9.99
CA THR A 483 -13.10 17.05 8.78
C THR A 483 -13.38 18.53 8.87
N MET A 484 -13.28 19.09 10.08
CA MET A 484 -13.47 20.51 10.34
C MET A 484 -12.17 21.24 9.99
N PRO A 485 -12.24 22.45 9.39
CA PRO A 485 -11.04 23.25 9.18
C PRO A 485 -10.35 23.50 10.52
N THR A 486 -9.07 23.17 10.62
CA THR A 486 -8.22 23.66 11.69
C THR A 486 -8.15 25.18 11.54
N ARG A 487 -8.63 25.92 12.55
CA ARG A 487 -8.69 27.38 12.54
C ARG A 487 -7.31 28.01 12.65
#